data_AF-X0X5X4-F1
#
_entry.id   AF-X0X5X4-F1
#
_cell.length_a   1.000
_cell.length_b   1.000
_cell.length_c   1.000
_cell.angle_alpha   90.00
_cell.angle_beta   90.00
_cell.angle_gamma   90.00
#
_symmetry.space_group_name_H-M   'P 1'
#
loop_
_entity.id
_entity.type
_entity.pdbx_description
1 polymer ?
#
loop_
_entity_poly.entity_id
_entity_poly.type
_entity_poly.pdbx_seq_one_letter_code
_entity_poly.pdbx_strand_id
1 'polypeptide(L)'
;KRRMTWILLAVLIGWFCITTVGGYTNVSRGPDDRPAAEFEREFESLEEWEASKAAFQFPLAFPHIFSIAQGIGTVLLIILVAAMVGNEYRWGTVGQMLTRRGARFYYLGAKLLALIIVALIGLVFSLIVGVIIISITSSLLTGSINWAFISTSFVWEVVLMFGRTIFGLLPYMLLAAMLAIIGRSALAGTAGGLVCYFVEGIASAILGGGSGWSGRIPHYLISHNVYAIMSLNQLNGVAFGAAPMGFG
;
A
#
# COMPACT_ATOMS: atom_id res chain seq x y z
N LYS A 1 -23.13 -12.44 -2.78
CA LYS A 1 -22.12 -11.82 -1.89
C LYS A 1 -20.66 -12.09 -2.31
N ARG A 2 -20.29 -13.28 -2.79
CA ARG A 2 -18.90 -13.58 -3.27
C ARG A 2 -18.37 -12.66 -4.38
N ARG A 3 -19.25 -12.04 -5.18
CA ARG A 3 -18.87 -11.14 -6.29
C ARG A 3 -18.04 -9.92 -5.85
N MET A 4 -18.25 -9.42 -4.63
CA MET A 4 -17.55 -8.20 -4.18
C MET A 4 -16.06 -8.43 -3.94
N THR A 5 -15.67 -9.54 -3.31
CA THR A 5 -14.26 -9.88 -3.07
C THR A 5 -13.50 -10.09 -4.38
N TRP A 6 -14.13 -10.74 -5.37
CA TRP A 6 -13.53 -10.92 -6.70
C TRP A 6 -13.34 -9.61 -7.45
N ILE A 7 -14.28 -8.66 -7.34
CA ILE A 7 -14.13 -7.33 -7.93
C ILE A 7 -12.95 -6.60 -7.31
N LEU A 8 -12.83 -6.61 -5.97
CA LEU A 8 -11.71 -5.96 -5.29
C LEU A 8 -10.35 -6.58 -5.66
N LEU A 9 -10.31 -7.91 -5.78
CA LEU A 9 -9.11 -8.62 -6.22
C LEU A 9 -8.76 -8.29 -7.68
N ALA A 10 -9.74 -8.21 -8.57
CA ALA A 10 -9.53 -7.80 -9.95
C ALA A 10 -9.02 -6.35 -10.05
N VAL A 11 -9.54 -5.43 -9.22
CA VAL A 11 -9.06 -4.05 -9.14
C VAL A 11 -7.62 -4.00 -8.61
N LEU A 12 -7.29 -4.80 -7.60
CA LEU A 12 -5.93 -4.91 -7.06
C LEU A 12 -4.95 -5.37 -8.16
N ILE A 13 -5.29 -6.46 -8.87
CA ILE A 13 -4.46 -6.99 -9.97
C ILE A 13 -4.34 -5.95 -11.08
N GLY A 14 -5.45 -5.34 -11.50
CA GLY A 14 -5.46 -4.32 -12.56
C GLY A 14 -4.55 -3.14 -12.21
N TRP A 15 -4.60 -2.67 -10.97
CA TRP A 15 -3.72 -1.61 -10.47
C TRP A 15 -2.25 -2.02 -10.48
N PHE A 16 -1.94 -3.25 -10.04
CA PHE A 16 -0.59 -3.81 -10.11
C PHE A 16 -0.06 -3.87 -11.55
N CYS A 17 -0.90 -4.33 -12.49
CA CYS A 17 -0.54 -4.38 -13.91
C CYS A 17 -0.28 -2.97 -14.46
N ILE A 18 -1.18 -2.01 -14.20
CA ILE A 18 -1.05 -0.63 -14.71
C ILE A 18 0.23 0.03 -14.20
N THR A 19 0.49 -0.07 -12.89
CA THR A 19 1.68 0.56 -12.27
C THR A 19 2.98 -0.08 -12.75
N THR A 20 3.04 -1.41 -12.85
CA THR A 20 4.25 -2.10 -13.28
C THR A 20 4.51 -1.95 -14.78
N VAL A 21 3.47 -2.01 -15.62
CA VAL A 21 3.59 -1.76 -17.06
C VAL A 21 3.93 -0.30 -17.32
N GLY A 22 3.30 0.65 -16.62
CA GLY A 22 3.64 2.06 -16.70
C GLY A 22 5.12 2.30 -16.36
N GLY A 23 5.57 1.75 -15.23
CA GLY A 23 6.98 1.76 -14.81
C GLY A 23 7.92 1.17 -15.86
N TYR A 24 7.59 -0.01 -16.39
CA TYR A 24 8.34 -0.63 -17.50
C TYR A 24 8.47 0.30 -18.70
N THR A 25 7.37 0.90 -19.17
CA THR A 25 7.41 1.77 -20.34
C THR A 25 8.21 3.05 -20.11
N ASN A 26 8.24 3.55 -18.87
CA ASN A 26 9.09 4.66 -18.51
C ASN A 26 10.55 4.23 -18.59
N VAL A 27 10.89 3.10 -17.96
CA VAL A 27 12.25 2.51 -17.89
C VAL A 27 12.75 1.91 -19.21
N SER A 28 11.90 1.69 -20.21
CA SER A 28 12.34 1.19 -21.52
C SER A 28 12.70 2.31 -22.51
N ARG A 29 12.24 3.55 -22.28
CA ARG A 29 12.46 4.70 -23.16
C ARG A 29 13.74 5.45 -22.80
N GLY A 30 14.89 4.76 -22.79
CA GLY A 30 16.16 5.29 -22.29
C GLY A 30 16.55 6.70 -22.81
N PRO A 31 17.48 7.39 -22.12
CA PRO A 31 17.84 8.78 -22.40
C PRO A 31 18.54 9.07 -23.75
N ASP A 32 18.63 8.10 -24.66
CA ASP A 32 19.49 8.10 -25.86
C ASP A 32 19.14 9.12 -26.98
N ASP A 33 18.11 9.96 -26.82
CA ASP A 33 17.58 10.85 -27.89
C ASP A 33 18.03 12.33 -27.81
N ARG A 34 19.09 12.72 -27.08
CA ARG A 34 19.39 14.15 -26.80
C ARG A 34 20.84 14.62 -27.04
N PRO A 35 21.05 15.91 -27.42
CA PRO A 35 22.36 16.45 -27.82
C PRO A 35 23.33 16.75 -26.66
N ALA A 36 24.64 16.66 -26.95
CA ALA A 36 25.80 16.64 -26.03
C ALA A 36 25.98 17.81 -25.02
N ALA A 37 25.17 18.86 -25.06
CA ALA A 37 25.23 19.96 -24.08
C ALA A 37 24.57 19.60 -22.74
N GLU A 38 23.87 18.46 -22.67
CA GLU A 38 23.16 17.99 -21.49
C GLU A 38 23.99 17.09 -20.58
N PHE A 39 25.26 16.79 -20.90
CA PHE A 39 26.08 15.72 -20.30
C PHE A 39 26.25 15.75 -18.75
N GLU A 40 26.30 16.93 -18.12
CA GLU A 40 26.33 17.02 -16.64
C GLU A 40 24.96 16.76 -16.00
N ARG A 41 23.87 17.23 -16.64
CA ARG A 41 22.50 16.86 -16.25
C ARG A 41 22.19 15.40 -16.61
N GLU A 42 22.88 14.87 -17.61
CA GLU A 42 22.80 13.49 -18.07
C GLU A 42 23.33 12.56 -16.98
N PHE A 43 24.47 12.85 -16.37
CA PHE A 43 25.03 12.01 -15.30
C PHE A 43 24.07 11.87 -14.10
N GLU A 44 23.45 12.97 -13.65
CA GLU A 44 22.41 12.94 -12.61
C GLU A 44 21.17 12.17 -13.08
N SER A 45 20.69 12.40 -14.31
CA SER A 45 19.52 11.71 -14.86
C SER A 45 19.75 10.21 -15.12
N LEU A 46 21.00 9.81 -15.42
CA LEU A 46 21.41 8.43 -15.65
C LEU A 46 21.45 7.67 -14.32
N GLU A 47 21.97 8.29 -13.26
CA GLU A 47 21.95 7.70 -11.92
C GLU A 47 20.50 7.51 -11.43
N GLU A 48 19.64 8.53 -11.61
CA GLU A 48 18.21 8.44 -11.30
C GLU A 48 17.48 7.38 -12.13
N TRP A 49 17.84 7.26 -13.41
CA TRP A 49 17.31 6.26 -14.33
C TRP A 49 17.70 4.85 -13.94
N GLU A 50 18.97 4.62 -13.60
CA GLU A 50 19.47 3.33 -13.15
C GLU A 50 18.83 2.92 -11.82
N ALA A 51 18.68 3.86 -10.89
CA ALA A 51 17.95 3.63 -9.64
C ALA A 51 16.49 3.25 -9.90
N SER A 52 15.82 3.96 -10.82
CA SER A 52 14.44 3.66 -11.24
C SER A 52 14.34 2.30 -11.94
N LYS A 53 15.33 1.93 -12.75
CA LYS A 53 15.39 0.62 -13.42
C LYS A 53 15.59 -0.51 -12.42
N ALA A 54 16.50 -0.35 -11.47
CA ALA A 54 16.79 -1.32 -10.43
C ALA A 54 15.55 -1.59 -9.55
N ALA A 55 14.72 -0.58 -9.32
CA ALA A 55 13.45 -0.68 -8.60
C ALA A 55 12.43 -1.64 -9.25
N PHE A 56 12.49 -1.89 -10.56
CA PHE A 56 11.63 -2.85 -11.26
C PHE A 56 12.31 -4.21 -11.51
N GLN A 57 13.47 -4.45 -10.90
CA GLN A 57 14.23 -5.68 -11.03
C GLN A 57 14.41 -6.38 -9.67
N PHE A 58 14.59 -7.70 -9.70
CA PHE A 58 14.96 -8.42 -8.49
C PHE A 58 16.41 -8.09 -8.10
N PRO A 59 16.71 -7.94 -6.80
CA PRO A 59 15.82 -8.10 -5.64
C PRO A 59 15.03 -6.84 -5.23
N LEU A 60 15.37 -5.66 -5.74
CA LEU A 60 14.87 -4.37 -5.23
C LEU A 60 13.39 -4.09 -5.49
N ALA A 61 12.73 -4.93 -6.28
CA ALA A 61 11.31 -4.80 -6.57
C ALA A 61 10.37 -5.22 -5.41
N PHE A 62 10.83 -5.90 -4.36
CA PHE A 62 9.94 -6.27 -3.23
C PHE A 62 9.40 -5.06 -2.46
N PRO A 63 10.22 -4.07 -2.04
CA PRO A 63 9.72 -2.81 -1.50
C PRO A 63 8.67 -2.13 -2.38
N HIS A 64 8.83 -2.17 -3.71
CA HIS A 64 7.85 -1.66 -4.66
C HIS A 64 6.50 -2.40 -4.55
N ILE A 65 6.52 -3.74 -4.52
CA ILE A 65 5.31 -4.57 -4.34
C ILE A 65 4.58 -4.15 -3.07
N PHE A 66 5.29 -4.05 -1.94
CA PHE A 66 4.68 -3.69 -0.66
C PHE A 66 4.18 -2.24 -0.64
N SER A 67 4.86 -1.32 -1.32
CA SER A 67 4.41 0.07 -1.47
C SER A 67 3.11 0.17 -2.25
N ILE A 68 3.01 -0.53 -3.40
CA ILE A 68 1.77 -0.62 -4.18
C ILE A 68 0.67 -1.27 -3.32
N ALA A 69 0.98 -2.41 -2.70
CA ALA A 69 0.05 -3.13 -1.84
C ALA A 69 -0.49 -2.23 -0.72
N GLN A 70 0.37 -1.41 -0.11
CA GLN A 70 -0.04 -0.46 0.92
C GLN A 70 -0.97 0.61 0.36
N GLY A 71 -0.61 1.26 -0.75
CA GLY A 71 -1.39 2.36 -1.31
C GLY A 71 -2.80 1.94 -1.72
N ILE A 72 -2.92 1.04 -2.71
CA ILE A 72 -4.24 0.61 -3.20
C ILE A 72 -4.93 -0.33 -2.21
N GLY A 73 -4.17 -1.16 -1.48
CA GLY A 73 -4.72 -2.08 -0.50
C GLY A 73 -5.39 -1.34 0.65
N THR A 74 -4.86 -0.19 1.09
CA THR A 74 -5.54 0.65 2.10
C THR A 74 -6.93 1.07 1.63
N VAL A 75 -7.05 1.58 0.40
CA VAL A 75 -8.32 2.03 -0.19
C VAL A 75 -9.32 0.86 -0.30
N LEU A 76 -8.88 -0.27 -0.85
CA LEU A 76 -9.73 -1.45 -1.01
C LEU A 76 -10.16 -2.03 0.34
N LEU A 77 -9.26 -2.02 1.33
CA LEU A 77 -9.52 -2.51 2.67
C LEU A 77 -10.53 -1.62 3.40
N ILE A 78 -10.42 -0.29 3.30
CA ILE A 78 -11.41 0.66 3.83
C ILE A 78 -12.80 0.32 3.30
N ILE A 79 -12.95 0.17 1.97
CA ILE A 79 -14.23 -0.14 1.33
C ILE A 79 -14.77 -1.50 1.80
N LEU A 80 -13.90 -2.51 1.85
CA LEU A 80 -14.28 -3.88 2.25
C LEU A 80 -14.74 -3.93 3.71
N VAL A 81 -13.96 -3.33 4.60
CA VAL A 81 -14.24 -3.27 6.05
C VAL A 81 -15.54 -2.52 6.30
N ALA A 82 -15.70 -1.34 5.69
CA ALA A 82 -16.91 -0.55 5.81
C ALA A 82 -18.14 -1.30 5.29
N ALA A 83 -18.02 -2.02 4.17
CA ALA A 83 -19.11 -2.85 3.65
C ALA A 83 -19.45 -4.03 4.57
N MET A 84 -18.46 -4.73 5.12
CA MET A 84 -18.68 -5.86 6.04
C MET A 84 -19.26 -5.42 7.39
N VAL A 85 -18.82 -4.26 7.90
CA VAL A 85 -19.30 -3.71 9.17
C VAL A 85 -20.66 -3.05 9.01
N GLY A 86 -20.79 -2.16 8.03
CA GLY A 86 -21.99 -1.36 7.81
C GLY A 86 -23.20 -2.15 7.34
N ASN A 87 -23.03 -3.23 6.54
CA ASN A 87 -24.17 -4.01 6.05
C ASN A 87 -24.89 -4.80 7.15
N GLU A 88 -24.24 -5.07 8.28
CA GLU A 88 -24.89 -5.78 9.40
C GLU A 88 -25.98 -4.96 10.09
N TYR A 89 -25.81 -3.64 10.13
CA TYR A 89 -26.83 -2.73 10.63
C TYR A 89 -28.06 -2.75 9.73
N ARG A 90 -27.87 -2.84 8.40
CA ARG A 90 -28.98 -2.92 7.44
C ARG A 90 -29.78 -4.22 7.57
N TRP A 91 -29.16 -5.32 8.02
CA TRP A 91 -29.86 -6.59 8.21
C TRP A 91 -30.43 -6.78 9.63
N GLY A 92 -30.23 -5.83 10.55
CA GLY A 92 -30.71 -5.95 11.94
C GLY A 92 -29.97 -7.02 12.78
N THR A 93 -28.98 -7.69 12.22
CA THR A 93 -28.19 -8.75 12.87
C THR A 93 -27.47 -8.27 14.14
N VAL A 94 -27.05 -7.00 14.16
CA VAL A 94 -26.43 -6.38 15.33
C VAL A 94 -27.41 -6.36 16.51
N GLY A 95 -28.70 -6.06 16.26
CA GLY A 95 -29.73 -6.05 17.29
C GLY A 95 -29.93 -7.44 17.93
N GLN A 96 -29.94 -8.49 17.12
CA GLN A 96 -30.10 -9.88 17.58
C GLN A 96 -28.92 -10.36 18.43
N MET A 97 -27.70 -9.89 18.13
CA MET A 97 -26.51 -10.24 18.92
C MET A 97 -26.40 -9.43 20.21
N LEU A 98 -26.87 -8.18 20.21
CA LEU A 98 -26.78 -7.27 21.38
C LEU A 98 -27.71 -7.62 22.54
N THR A 99 -28.75 -8.42 22.31
CA THR A 99 -29.67 -8.92 23.35
C THR A 99 -29.04 -10.01 24.22
N ARG A 100 -27.96 -10.64 23.75
CA ARG A 100 -27.25 -11.68 24.50
C ARG A 100 -26.25 -11.05 25.49
N ARG A 101 -26.48 -11.22 26.79
CA ARG A 101 -25.63 -10.67 27.87
C ARG A 101 -24.19 -11.20 27.73
N GLY A 102 -23.20 -10.30 27.79
CA GLY A 102 -21.77 -10.64 27.79
C GLY A 102 -21.10 -10.89 26.43
N ALA A 103 -21.84 -10.94 25.31
CA ALA A 103 -21.29 -11.33 24.01
C ALA A 103 -20.71 -10.17 23.15
N ARG A 104 -20.86 -8.91 23.58
CA ARG A 104 -20.59 -7.72 22.74
C ARG A 104 -19.12 -7.57 22.33
N PHE A 105 -18.20 -7.70 23.30
CA PHE A 105 -16.77 -7.57 23.05
C PHE A 105 -16.21 -8.77 22.28
N TYR A 106 -16.69 -9.99 22.58
CA TYR A 106 -16.30 -11.19 21.84
C TYR A 106 -16.75 -11.13 20.38
N TYR A 107 -17.95 -10.62 20.11
CA TYR A 107 -18.45 -10.43 18.74
C TYR A 107 -17.59 -9.44 17.95
N LEU A 108 -17.29 -8.28 18.54
CA LEU A 108 -16.46 -7.27 17.90
C LEU A 108 -15.03 -7.77 17.68
N GLY A 109 -14.43 -8.43 18.68
CA GLY A 109 -13.09 -8.99 18.61
C GLY A 109 -12.97 -10.07 17.53
N ALA A 110 -13.91 -11.03 17.49
CA ALA A 110 -13.94 -12.06 16.45
C ALA A 110 -14.07 -11.46 15.05
N LYS A 111 -14.85 -10.38 14.91
CA LYS A 111 -15.03 -9.69 13.63
C LYS A 111 -13.78 -8.92 13.19
N LEU A 112 -13.14 -8.20 14.10
CA LEU A 112 -11.87 -7.54 13.82
C LEU A 112 -10.79 -8.57 13.44
N LEU A 113 -10.74 -9.71 14.14
CA LEU A 113 -9.84 -10.81 13.79
C LEU A 113 -10.12 -11.35 12.38
N ALA A 114 -11.40 -11.55 12.02
CA ALA A 114 -11.77 -11.98 10.67
C ALA A 114 -11.34 -10.96 9.60
N LEU A 115 -11.46 -9.66 9.87
CA LEU A 115 -11.01 -8.60 8.96
C LEU A 115 -9.48 -8.59 8.81
N ILE A 116 -8.73 -8.82 9.90
CA ILE A 116 -7.27 -8.96 9.87
C ILE A 116 -6.86 -10.17 9.02
N ILE A 117 -7.55 -11.31 9.16
CA ILE A 117 -7.30 -12.50 8.33
C ILE A 117 -7.55 -12.21 6.85
N VAL A 118 -8.60 -11.44 6.53
CA VAL A 118 -8.88 -11.04 5.15
C VAL A 118 -7.81 -10.10 4.60
N ALA A 119 -7.32 -9.15 5.42
CA ALA A 119 -6.20 -8.28 5.05
C ALA A 119 -4.91 -9.08 4.79
N LEU A 120 -4.61 -10.06 5.66
CA LEU A 120 -3.51 -11.01 5.50
C LEU A 120 -3.58 -11.75 4.16
N ILE A 121 -4.74 -12.32 3.85
CA ILE A 121 -4.96 -13.04 2.58
C ILE A 121 -4.77 -12.09 1.40
N GLY A 122 -5.35 -10.89 1.42
CA GLY A 122 -5.20 -9.90 0.36
C GLY A 122 -3.73 -9.52 0.12
N LEU A 123 -2.95 -9.40 1.18
CA LEU A 123 -1.53 -9.06 1.10
C LEU A 123 -0.67 -10.22 0.58
N VAL A 124 -1.00 -11.47 0.95
CA VAL A 124 -0.38 -12.66 0.34
C VAL A 124 -0.68 -12.71 -1.17
N PHE A 125 -1.93 -12.46 -1.58
CA PHE A 125 -2.27 -12.38 -3.00
C PHE A 125 -1.49 -11.27 -3.72
N SER A 126 -1.37 -10.09 -3.09
CA SER A 126 -0.59 -8.98 -3.62
C SER A 126 0.89 -9.36 -3.82
N LEU A 127 1.48 -10.09 -2.87
CA LEU A 127 2.85 -10.55 -2.96
C LEU A 127 3.03 -11.55 -4.12
N ILE A 128 2.14 -12.55 -4.23
CA ILE A 128 2.19 -13.55 -5.30
C ILE A 128 2.06 -12.88 -6.68
N VAL A 129 1.07 -12.01 -6.85
CA VAL A 129 0.83 -11.30 -8.11
C VAL A 129 2.00 -10.38 -8.44
N GLY A 130 2.50 -9.62 -7.46
CA GLY A 130 3.65 -8.74 -7.63
C GLY A 130 4.89 -9.50 -8.10
N VAL A 131 5.20 -10.62 -7.45
CA VAL A 131 6.34 -11.48 -7.83
C VAL A 131 6.18 -12.01 -9.26
N ILE A 132 4.98 -12.46 -9.66
CA ILE A 132 4.74 -12.95 -11.03
C ILE A 132 4.96 -11.83 -12.06
N ILE A 133 4.36 -10.66 -11.85
CA ILE A 133 4.46 -9.54 -12.80
C ILE A 133 5.91 -9.05 -12.90
N ILE A 134 6.59 -8.85 -11.77
CA ILE A 134 7.99 -8.41 -11.74
C ILE A 134 8.92 -9.45 -12.36
N SER A 135 8.65 -10.75 -12.20
CA SER A 135 9.43 -11.79 -12.89
C SER A 135 9.35 -11.62 -14.41
N ILE A 136 8.16 -11.35 -14.94
CA ILE A 136 7.97 -11.06 -16.36
C ILE A 136 8.74 -9.78 -16.75
N THR A 137 8.54 -8.69 -16.01
CA THR A 137 9.23 -7.41 -16.27
C THR A 137 10.75 -7.54 -16.22
N SER A 138 11.31 -8.21 -15.21
CA SER A 138 12.75 -8.42 -15.05
C SER A 138 13.34 -9.25 -16.19
N SER A 139 12.61 -10.28 -16.66
CA SER A 139 13.01 -11.08 -17.82
C SER A 139 13.05 -10.27 -19.12
N LEU A 140 12.11 -9.33 -19.31
CA LEU A 140 12.05 -8.46 -20.48
C LEU A 140 13.18 -7.42 -20.50
N LEU A 141 13.61 -6.92 -19.32
CA LEU A 141 14.68 -5.93 -19.23
C LEU A 141 16.09 -6.52 -19.36
N THR A 142 16.35 -7.65 -18.71
CA THR A 142 17.72 -8.16 -18.51
C THR A 142 17.97 -9.47 -19.27
N GLY A 143 16.93 -10.10 -19.83
CA GLY A 143 17.02 -11.38 -20.55
C GLY A 143 17.24 -12.60 -19.66
N SER A 144 17.64 -12.42 -18.39
CA SER A 144 17.75 -13.50 -17.41
C SER A 144 17.49 -12.99 -15.99
N ILE A 145 17.01 -13.88 -15.11
CA ILE A 145 16.78 -13.60 -13.69
C ILE A 145 17.84 -14.34 -12.88
N ASN A 146 18.68 -13.58 -12.16
CA ASN A 146 19.62 -14.16 -11.22
C ASN A 146 18.93 -14.38 -9.88
N TRP A 147 18.82 -15.63 -9.44
CA TRP A 147 18.19 -16.01 -8.16
C TRP A 147 19.18 -16.09 -6.99
N ALA A 148 20.45 -15.72 -7.18
CA ALA A 148 21.50 -15.79 -6.16
C ALA A 148 21.25 -14.85 -4.96
N PHE A 149 20.29 -13.93 -5.05
CA PHE A 149 19.89 -13.06 -3.94
C PHE A 149 19.04 -13.76 -2.88
N ILE A 150 18.49 -14.96 -3.16
CA ILE A 150 17.65 -15.69 -2.21
C ILE A 150 18.54 -16.24 -1.09
N SER A 151 18.62 -15.50 0.01
CA SER A 151 19.30 -15.89 1.24
C SER A 151 18.31 -15.99 2.42
N THR A 152 18.73 -16.59 3.53
CA THR A 152 17.93 -16.61 4.76
C THR A 152 17.65 -15.19 5.29
N SER A 153 18.62 -14.28 5.18
CA SER A 153 18.43 -12.87 5.58
C SER A 153 17.39 -12.17 4.70
N PHE A 154 17.41 -12.43 3.40
CA PHE A 154 16.44 -11.90 2.45
C PHE A 154 15.00 -12.36 2.79
N VAL A 155 14.80 -13.65 3.07
CA VAL A 155 13.48 -14.17 3.46
C VAL A 155 12.98 -13.49 4.74
N TRP A 156 13.87 -13.28 5.72
CA TRP A 156 13.54 -12.57 6.94
C TRP A 156 13.15 -11.11 6.70
N GLU A 157 13.86 -10.40 5.82
CA GLU A 157 13.51 -9.04 5.42
C GLU A 157 12.13 -8.98 4.78
N VAL A 158 11.80 -9.91 3.87
CA VAL A 158 10.46 -9.98 3.25
C VAL A 158 9.36 -10.22 4.29
N VAL A 159 9.61 -11.07 5.30
CA VAL A 159 8.66 -11.29 6.41
C VAL A 159 8.48 -10.02 7.25
N LEU A 160 9.56 -9.29 7.53
CA LEU A 160 9.46 -8.01 8.24
C LEU A 160 8.69 -6.97 7.43
N MET A 161 8.92 -6.88 6.11
CA MET A 161 8.17 -5.99 5.22
C MET A 161 6.69 -6.33 5.23
N PHE A 162 6.36 -7.62 5.14
CA PHE A 162 5.00 -8.11 5.24
C PHE A 162 4.33 -7.68 6.56
N GLY A 163 5.02 -7.84 7.70
CA GLY A 163 4.52 -7.42 9.01
C GLY A 163 4.30 -5.91 9.11
N ARG A 164 5.24 -5.11 8.60
CA ARG A 164 5.16 -3.64 8.59
C ARG A 164 4.02 -3.13 7.72
N THR A 165 3.81 -3.72 6.54
CA THR A 165 2.70 -3.35 5.67
C THR A 165 1.36 -3.65 6.33
N ILE A 166 1.19 -4.81 6.96
CA ILE A 166 -0.04 -5.11 7.73
C ILE A 166 -0.25 -4.09 8.84
N PHE A 167 0.80 -3.78 9.59
CA PHE A 167 0.72 -2.79 10.65
C PHE A 167 0.33 -1.41 10.12
N GLY A 168 0.80 -1.05 8.91
CA GLY A 168 0.38 0.17 8.21
C GLY A 168 -1.08 0.18 7.77
N LEU A 169 -1.66 -0.99 7.46
CA LEU A 169 -3.07 -1.13 7.07
C LEU A 169 -4.04 -1.07 8.26
N LEU A 170 -3.59 -1.49 9.46
CA LEU A 170 -4.42 -1.61 10.66
C LEU A 170 -5.15 -0.30 11.03
N PRO A 171 -4.50 0.87 11.13
CA PRO A 171 -5.16 2.11 11.53
C PRO A 171 -6.32 2.49 10.62
N TYR A 172 -6.13 2.42 9.31
CA TYR A 172 -7.16 2.77 8.32
C TYR A 172 -8.33 1.78 8.31
N MET A 173 -8.04 0.49 8.51
CA MET A 173 -9.09 -0.53 8.70
C MET A 173 -9.90 -0.26 9.96
N LEU A 174 -9.25 0.02 11.09
CA LEU A 174 -9.93 0.32 12.35
C LEU A 174 -10.75 1.62 12.25
N LEU A 175 -10.21 2.65 11.58
CA LEU A 175 -10.91 3.89 11.31
C LEU A 175 -12.17 3.66 10.47
N ALA A 176 -12.06 2.91 9.37
CA ALA A 176 -13.20 2.58 8.52
C ALA A 176 -14.28 1.78 9.29
N ALA A 177 -13.85 0.82 10.13
CA ALA A 177 -14.76 0.06 10.99
C ALA A 177 -15.46 0.96 12.02
N MET A 178 -14.71 1.85 12.68
CA MET A 178 -15.23 2.82 13.65
C MET A 178 -16.28 3.73 13.03
N LEU A 179 -15.99 4.31 11.86
CA LEU A 179 -16.91 5.20 11.15
C LEU A 179 -18.15 4.46 10.64
N ALA A 180 -18.01 3.20 10.22
CA ALA A 180 -19.14 2.35 9.87
C ALA A 180 -20.05 2.05 11.07
N ILE A 181 -19.47 1.85 12.26
CA ILE A 181 -20.21 1.61 13.52
C ILE A 181 -20.95 2.87 13.97
N ILE A 182 -20.25 4.01 14.01
CA ILE A 182 -20.82 5.31 14.43
C ILE A 182 -21.93 5.72 13.47
N GLY A 183 -21.67 5.68 12.16
CA GLY A 183 -22.64 6.05 11.14
C GLY A 183 -23.68 4.97 10.83
N ARG A 184 -23.58 3.80 11.48
CA ARG A 184 -24.48 2.63 11.32
C ARG A 184 -24.76 2.28 9.85
N SER A 185 -23.79 2.50 8.97
CA SER A 185 -23.95 2.32 7.53
C SER A 185 -22.61 2.07 6.85
N ALA A 186 -22.65 1.31 5.75
CA ALA A 186 -21.45 1.06 4.95
C ALA A 186 -20.95 2.34 4.27
N LEU A 187 -21.88 3.22 3.87
CA LEU A 187 -21.53 4.48 3.23
C LEU A 187 -20.75 5.40 4.17
N ALA A 188 -21.15 5.52 5.44
CA ALA A 188 -20.43 6.33 6.41
C ALA A 188 -18.99 5.82 6.65
N GLY A 189 -18.81 4.50 6.75
CA GLY A 189 -17.49 3.90 6.88
C GLY A 189 -16.61 4.13 5.65
N THR A 190 -17.16 3.90 4.45
CA THR A 190 -16.41 4.06 3.20
C THR A 190 -16.07 5.52 2.94
N ALA A 191 -17.07 6.41 2.95
CA ALA A 191 -16.86 7.82 2.68
C ALA A 191 -15.96 8.46 3.72
N GLY A 192 -16.21 8.22 5.01
CA GLY A 192 -15.40 8.78 6.08
C GLY A 192 -13.95 8.27 6.06
N GLY A 193 -13.75 6.95 5.87
CA GLY A 193 -12.41 6.38 5.80
C GLY A 193 -11.60 6.89 4.60
N LEU A 194 -12.24 6.99 3.42
CA LEU A 194 -11.58 7.52 2.21
C LEU A 194 -11.28 9.01 2.32
N VAL A 195 -12.23 9.81 2.84
CA VAL A 195 -12.00 11.25 3.08
C VAL A 195 -10.82 11.44 4.01
N CYS A 196 -10.76 10.72 5.15
CA CYS A 196 -9.61 10.80 6.04
C CYS A 196 -8.30 10.41 5.33
N TYR A 197 -8.28 9.29 4.60
CA TYR A 197 -7.08 8.84 3.89
C TYR A 197 -6.56 9.87 2.87
N PHE A 198 -7.44 10.41 2.00
CA PHE A 198 -7.03 11.37 0.98
C PHE A 198 -6.75 12.76 1.54
N VAL A 199 -7.56 13.23 2.50
CA VAL A 199 -7.35 14.54 3.14
C VAL A 199 -6.04 14.55 3.93
N GLU A 200 -5.68 13.46 4.62
CA GLU A 200 -4.37 13.36 5.27
C GLU A 200 -3.22 13.47 4.26
N GLY A 201 -3.33 12.80 3.11
CA GLY A 201 -2.33 12.88 2.04
C GLY A 201 -2.17 14.31 1.50
N ILE A 202 -3.28 14.98 1.18
CA ILE A 202 -3.28 16.37 0.68
C ILE A 202 -2.78 17.34 1.75
N ALA A 203 -3.24 17.20 2.99
CA ALA A 203 -2.81 18.04 4.10
C ALA A 203 -1.31 17.88 4.37
N SER A 204 -0.79 16.65 4.29
CA SER A 204 0.65 16.39 4.44
C SER A 204 1.46 17.06 3.32
N ALA A 205 0.99 17.01 2.07
CA ALA A 205 1.66 17.65 0.95
C ALA A 205 1.67 19.19 1.06
N ILE A 206 0.56 19.80 1.47
CA ILE A 206 0.46 21.27 1.60
C ILE A 206 1.23 21.77 2.82
N LEU A 207 1.07 21.11 3.96
CA LEU A 207 1.66 21.56 5.23
C LEU A 207 3.12 21.16 5.38
N GLY A 208 3.59 20.14 4.64
CA GLY A 208 4.98 19.68 4.66
C GLY A 208 6.00 20.75 4.25
N GLY A 209 5.63 21.64 3.33
CA GLY A 209 6.46 22.79 2.94
C GLY A 209 6.36 24.01 3.88
N GLY A 210 5.50 23.94 4.90
CA GLY A 210 5.28 25.04 5.85
C GLY A 210 6.35 25.08 6.94
N SER A 211 6.83 26.29 7.28
CA SER A 211 7.72 26.49 8.45
C SER A 211 6.93 26.72 9.74
N GLY A 212 7.50 26.35 10.88
CA GLY A 212 6.93 26.62 12.21
C GLY A 212 5.92 25.56 12.69
N TRP A 213 4.75 26.00 13.18
CA TRP A 213 3.75 25.10 13.78
C TRP A 213 2.94 24.31 12.73
N SER A 214 2.64 24.91 11.58
CA SER A 214 1.91 24.24 10.49
C SER A 214 2.67 23.02 9.96
N GLY A 215 3.99 23.13 9.82
CA GLY A 215 4.88 22.01 9.45
C GLY A 215 4.92 20.88 10.48
N ARG A 216 4.44 21.10 11.72
CA ARG A 216 4.37 20.05 12.74
C ARG A 216 3.12 19.19 12.66
N ILE A 217 2.06 19.69 12.02
CA ILE A 217 0.76 19.02 11.95
C ILE A 217 0.86 17.64 11.26
N PRO A 218 1.56 17.50 10.11
CA PRO A 218 1.67 16.21 9.43
C PRO A 218 2.23 15.08 10.31
N HIS A 219 3.11 15.39 11.27
CA HIS A 219 3.71 14.38 12.16
C HIS A 219 2.71 13.68 13.08
N TYR A 220 1.54 14.30 13.34
CA TYR A 220 0.48 13.70 14.16
C TYR A 220 -0.52 12.88 13.33
N LEU A 221 -0.42 12.90 12.00
CA LEU A 221 -1.33 12.17 11.13
C LEU A 221 -0.99 10.68 11.08
N ILE A 222 -2.00 9.86 10.80
CA ILE A 222 -1.83 8.41 10.65
C ILE A 222 -0.89 8.14 9.47
N SER A 223 -1.08 8.85 8.36
CA SER A 223 -0.27 8.72 7.14
C SER A 223 1.24 8.86 7.40
N HIS A 224 1.65 9.81 8.24
CA HIS A 224 3.07 10.04 8.55
C HIS A 224 3.68 8.86 9.30
N ASN A 225 2.97 8.32 10.29
CA ASN A 225 3.41 7.15 11.05
C ASN A 225 3.48 5.89 10.16
N VAL A 226 2.48 5.71 9.29
CA VAL A 226 2.47 4.62 8.31
C VAL A 226 3.64 4.75 7.34
N TYR A 227 3.92 5.95 6.83
CA TYR A 227 5.05 6.20 5.95
C TYR A 227 6.40 5.94 6.64
N ALA A 228 6.57 6.38 7.89
CA ALA A 228 7.79 6.12 8.66
C ALA A 228 8.05 4.62 8.90
N ILE A 229 7.00 3.80 9.02
CA ILE A 229 7.14 2.34 9.14
C ILE A 229 7.43 1.71 7.78
N MET A 230 6.79 2.20 6.71
CA MET A 230 6.99 1.70 5.35
C MET A 230 8.35 2.07 4.78
N SER A 231 8.95 3.20 5.18
CA SER A 231 10.29 3.61 4.75
C SER A 231 11.40 2.68 5.28
N LEU A 232 11.09 1.88 6.31
CA LEU A 232 11.97 0.82 6.80
C LEU A 232 11.99 -0.41 5.89
N ASN A 233 11.09 -0.51 4.90
CA ASN A 233 11.06 -1.61 3.93
C ASN A 233 12.18 -1.44 2.89
N GLN A 234 13.41 -1.71 3.33
CA GLN A 234 14.62 -1.63 2.55
C GLN A 234 15.25 -3.02 2.46
N LEU A 235 15.86 -3.34 1.31
CA LEU A 235 16.65 -4.55 1.12
C LEU A 235 18.13 -4.17 1.06
N ASN A 236 18.98 -4.84 1.84
CA ASN A 236 20.43 -4.56 1.91
C ASN A 236 20.79 -3.07 2.17
N GLY A 237 19.94 -2.33 2.90
CA GLY A 237 20.14 -0.90 3.16
C GLY A 237 19.88 0.03 1.97
N VAL A 238 19.43 -0.51 0.83
CA VAL A 238 18.98 0.29 -0.31
C VAL A 238 17.52 0.67 -0.08
N ALA A 239 17.31 1.94 0.24
CA ALA A 239 15.98 2.52 0.39
C ALA A 239 15.27 2.57 -0.96
N PHE A 240 14.11 1.95 -1.05
CA PHE A 240 13.22 2.16 -2.19
C PHE A 240 12.57 3.54 -2.06
N GLY A 241 12.90 4.46 -2.96
CA GLY A 241 12.23 5.76 -3.02
C GLY A 241 12.48 6.64 -1.79
N ALA A 242 13.75 6.84 -1.42
CA ALA A 242 14.16 8.02 -0.66
C ALA A 242 14.21 9.31 -1.52
N ALA A 243 13.53 9.32 -2.66
CA ALA A 243 12.99 10.55 -3.19
C ALA A 243 11.60 10.71 -2.55
N PRO A 244 11.37 11.71 -1.68
CA PRO A 244 9.99 12.12 -1.46
C PRO A 244 9.39 12.34 -2.86
N MET A 245 8.17 11.87 -3.11
CA MET A 245 7.41 12.55 -4.16
C MET A 245 7.43 14.02 -3.74
N GLY A 246 8.21 14.81 -4.49
CA GLY A 246 8.53 16.18 -4.17
C GLY A 246 7.26 16.97 -3.97
N PHE A 247 6.90 17.11 -2.71
CA PHE A 247 6.27 18.29 -2.16
C PHE A 247 7.22 18.75 -1.05
N GLY A 248 8.41 19.17 -1.48
CA GLY A 248 9.16 20.19 -0.74
C GLY A 248 8.50 21.54 -0.94
#